data_AF-A0A9D7ZQU3-F1
#
_entry.id   AF-A0A9D7ZQU3-F1
#
_cell.length_a   1.000
_cell.length_b   1.000
_cell.length_c   1.000
_cell.angle_alpha   90.00
_cell.angle_beta   90.00
_cell.angle_gamma   90.00
#
_symmetry.space_group_name_H-M   'P 1'
#
loop_
_entity.id
_entity.type
_entity.pdbx_description
1 polymer ?
#
loop_
_entity_poly.entity_id
_entity_poly.type
_entity_poly.pdbx_seq_one_letter_code
_entity_poly.pdbx_strand_id
1 'polypeptide(L)'
;ELASNNELNTEENIVNSKDAEEVINETISQVVSESTIDSFKNVIEEEKLIEIKNVNFNEEDIINGINYYQYNYQNSNLIAGEFKFKANEDKPKHTIMIASRFNNNSIEENGPFPGWFVQIVDTSFSIGIGNGKTWKKIVSKSKVISNEWNHVAFCINNNTKKGSLYLNGHCDTVDNITFRKPCNGVTIGALNKKGAFKFKGELKEIKLGTELEVEVVEVKKEDVIKNIISTKKMNNNVDYKVQILAGHRIISDKQVANQFNYNGEYALETHNGWIKYTVGTNSKYSDARDSRNELKNYNFPGPFVTAYNYGERISVQEALILTSQNWVP
;
A
#
# COMPACT_ATOMS: atom_id res chain seq x y z
N GLU A 1 -30.61 50.25 -54.99
CA GLU A 1 -29.36 49.53 -54.70
C GLU A 1 -29.72 48.45 -53.66
N LEU A 2 -29.86 47.14 -53.95
CA LEU A 2 -28.95 46.19 -54.64
C LEU A 2 -27.54 46.25 -54.02
N ALA A 3 -26.85 45.16 -53.62
CA ALA A 3 -27.09 43.73 -53.74
C ALA A 3 -26.17 42.98 -52.75
N SER A 4 -26.34 41.66 -52.73
CA SER A 4 -25.61 40.58 -52.06
C SER A 4 -24.10 40.49 -52.32
N ASN A 5 -23.41 39.69 -51.48
CA ASN A 5 -22.53 38.53 -51.81
C ASN A 5 -21.58 38.28 -50.62
N ASN A 6 -21.71 37.19 -49.86
CA ASN A 6 -21.11 35.88 -50.12
C ASN A 6 -19.70 35.96 -50.71
N GLU A 7 -18.69 35.68 -49.88
CA GLU A 7 -17.52 34.91 -50.30
C GLU A 7 -16.92 34.18 -49.08
N LEU A 8 -17.06 32.85 -49.11
CA LEU A 8 -16.12 31.95 -48.45
C LEU A 8 -14.75 32.17 -49.09
N ASN A 9 -13.70 32.27 -48.27
CA ASN A 9 -12.45 31.61 -48.59
C ASN A 9 -11.74 31.16 -47.32
N THR A 10 -11.51 29.85 -47.31
CA THR A 10 -10.60 29.04 -46.51
C THR A 10 -9.13 29.51 -46.65
N GLU A 11 -8.33 29.19 -45.63
CA GLU A 11 -6.85 29.14 -45.53
C GLU A 11 -6.36 30.00 -44.34
N GLU A 12 -5.46 29.61 -43.45
CA GLU A 12 -4.80 28.35 -43.13
C GLU A 12 -4.22 28.57 -41.72
N ASN A 13 -4.11 27.48 -40.95
CA ASN A 13 -3.42 27.46 -39.66
C ASN A 13 -1.97 27.92 -39.78
N ILE A 14 -1.55 28.89 -38.97
CA ILE A 14 -0.26 28.83 -38.28
C ILE A 14 -0.45 29.35 -36.86
N VAL A 15 -0.89 28.48 -35.95
CA VAL A 15 -0.80 28.74 -34.50
C VAL A 15 0.67 28.54 -34.11
N ASN A 16 1.28 29.63 -33.65
CA ASN A 16 2.65 29.70 -33.18
C ASN A 16 2.83 28.83 -31.94
N SER A 17 3.95 28.11 -31.87
CA SER A 17 4.31 27.15 -30.81
C SER A 17 4.55 27.74 -29.42
N LYS A 18 4.12 28.98 -29.17
CA LYS A 18 4.18 29.66 -27.86
C LYS A 18 2.83 29.75 -27.14
N ASP A 19 1.70 29.57 -27.85
CA ASP A 19 0.37 29.66 -27.24
C ASP A 19 -0.12 28.32 -26.66
N ALA A 20 0.57 27.21 -26.95
CA ALA A 20 0.24 25.90 -26.39
C ALA A 20 0.76 25.73 -24.94
N GLU A 21 1.89 26.33 -24.58
CA GLU A 21 2.42 26.30 -23.21
C GLU A 21 1.57 27.14 -22.25
N GLU A 22 1.03 28.27 -22.72
CA GLU A 22 0.21 29.16 -21.90
C GLU A 22 -1.19 28.57 -21.64
N VAL A 23 -1.80 27.93 -22.65
CA VAL A 23 -3.09 27.22 -22.50
C VAL A 23 -2.96 25.92 -21.70
N ILE A 24 -1.84 25.19 -21.81
CA ILE A 24 -1.55 24.03 -20.96
C ILE A 24 -1.38 24.48 -19.50
N ASN A 25 -0.69 25.58 -19.25
CA ASN A 25 -0.48 26.09 -17.89
C ASN A 25 -1.75 26.67 -17.26
N GLU A 26 -2.62 27.34 -18.03
CA GLU A 26 -3.93 27.80 -17.53
C GLU A 26 -4.88 26.62 -17.24
N THR A 27 -4.86 25.55 -18.05
CA THR A 27 -5.69 24.35 -17.83
C THR A 27 -5.19 23.51 -16.65
N ILE A 28 -3.88 23.47 -16.40
CA ILE A 28 -3.27 22.81 -15.23
C ILE A 28 -3.59 23.58 -13.95
N SER A 29 -3.72 24.90 -14.01
CA SER A 29 -4.01 25.76 -12.85
C SER A 29 -5.47 25.68 -12.36
N GLN A 30 -6.44 25.36 -13.23
CA GLN A 30 -7.85 25.24 -12.83
C GLN A 30 -8.29 23.86 -12.30
N VAL A 31 -7.50 22.81 -12.47
CA VAL A 31 -7.89 21.41 -12.12
C VAL A 31 -7.13 20.84 -10.92
N VAL A 32 -6.13 21.55 -10.40
CA VAL A 32 -5.23 21.00 -9.38
C VAL A 32 -5.14 21.99 -8.22
N SER A 33 -5.74 21.65 -7.07
CA SER A 33 -5.49 22.40 -5.84
C SER A 33 -4.00 22.34 -5.51
N GLU A 34 -3.40 23.47 -5.12
CA GLU A 34 -1.97 23.60 -4.76
C GLU A 34 -1.52 22.56 -3.70
N SER A 35 -2.44 22.02 -2.90
CA SER A 35 -2.20 20.90 -1.98
C SER A 35 -1.75 19.60 -2.67
N THR A 36 -2.12 19.42 -3.94
CA THR A 36 -1.82 18.22 -4.73
C THR A 36 -0.45 18.35 -5.38
N ILE A 37 -0.03 19.55 -5.80
CA ILE A 37 1.30 19.78 -6.35
C ILE A 37 2.38 19.62 -5.28
N ASP A 38 2.14 20.04 -4.03
CA ASP A 38 3.07 19.72 -2.93
C ASP A 38 3.08 18.23 -2.59
N SER A 39 1.96 17.52 -2.78
CA SER A 39 1.91 16.06 -2.63
C SER A 39 2.64 15.31 -3.76
N PHE A 40 2.81 15.91 -4.94
CA PHE A 40 3.56 15.32 -6.07
C PHE A 40 5.00 15.83 -6.18
N LYS A 41 5.31 17.05 -5.70
CA LYS A 41 6.68 17.54 -5.55
C LYS A 41 7.43 16.83 -4.42
N ASN A 42 6.71 16.37 -3.39
CA ASN A 42 7.26 15.48 -2.36
C ASN A 42 7.38 14.00 -2.77
N VAL A 43 7.01 13.63 -4.01
CA VAL A 43 7.19 12.26 -4.55
C VAL A 43 8.50 12.12 -5.34
N ILE A 44 9.34 13.15 -5.35
CA ILE A 44 10.73 13.06 -5.80
C ILE A 44 11.64 13.52 -4.66
N GLU A 45 11.46 12.93 -3.47
CA GLU A 45 12.64 12.66 -2.67
C GLU A 45 13.34 11.49 -3.36
N GLU A 46 14.65 11.59 -3.59
CA GLU A 46 15.49 10.43 -3.84
C GLU A 46 15.00 9.27 -2.96
N GLU A 47 14.45 8.20 -3.55
CA GLU A 47 14.03 7.06 -2.76
C GLU A 47 15.30 6.47 -2.16
N LYS A 48 15.51 6.79 -0.89
CA LYS A 48 16.54 6.22 -0.06
C LYS A 48 16.10 4.80 0.24
N LEU A 49 16.53 3.86 -0.60
CA LEU A 49 16.39 2.46 -0.30
C LEU A 49 17.28 2.17 0.89
N ILE A 50 16.63 1.78 1.99
CA ILE A 50 17.33 1.36 3.19
C ILE A 50 17.58 -0.13 3.04
N GLU A 51 18.79 -0.49 2.65
CA GLU A 51 19.21 -1.88 2.63
C GLU A 51 19.75 -2.28 4.01
N ILE A 52 19.38 -3.47 4.46
CA ILE A 52 19.94 -4.07 5.66
C ILE A 52 21.28 -4.69 5.27
N LYS A 53 22.40 -4.24 5.88
CA LYS A 53 23.64 -5.02 5.80
C LYS A 53 23.41 -6.36 6.47
N ASN A 54 23.25 -7.38 5.64
CA ASN A 54 22.53 -8.58 6.01
C ASN A 54 23.47 -9.75 6.26
N VAL A 55 23.07 -10.56 7.23
CA VAL A 55 23.26 -12.00 7.13
C VAL A 55 21.99 -12.56 6.51
N ASN A 56 22.15 -13.25 5.37
CA ASN A 56 21.06 -13.98 4.73
C ASN A 56 20.97 -15.36 5.36
N PHE A 57 19.80 -15.69 5.92
CA PHE A 57 19.52 -17.03 6.42
C PHE A 57 18.72 -17.79 5.36
N ASN A 58 19.44 -18.39 4.41
CA ASN A 58 18.86 -19.23 3.38
C ASN A 58 19.30 -20.68 3.57
N GLU A 59 18.36 -21.55 3.95
CA GLU A 59 18.48 -23.00 3.75
C GLU A 59 17.15 -23.48 3.19
N GLU A 60 16.89 -23.16 1.90
CA GLU A 60 15.70 -23.46 1.09
C GLU A 60 14.39 -23.70 1.89
N ASP A 61 13.90 -22.61 2.47
CA ASP A 61 12.56 -22.38 3.04
C ASP A 61 12.20 -23.22 4.28
N ILE A 62 12.26 -22.59 5.47
CA ILE A 62 11.90 -23.24 6.74
C ILE A 62 10.39 -23.50 6.75
N ILE A 63 10.01 -24.74 6.40
CA ILE A 63 8.63 -25.24 6.42
C ILE A 63 8.43 -26.04 7.70
N ASN A 64 7.66 -25.51 8.65
CA ASN A 64 7.36 -26.16 9.93
C ASN A 64 8.61 -26.64 10.73
N GLY A 65 9.80 -26.12 10.41
CA GLY A 65 11.09 -26.43 11.03
C GLY A 65 11.48 -25.46 12.14
N ILE A 66 12.54 -25.79 12.89
CA ILE A 66 13.16 -24.91 13.88
C ILE A 66 14.66 -24.94 13.67
N ASN A 67 15.25 -23.79 13.35
CA ASN A 67 16.68 -23.64 13.11
C ASN A 67 17.29 -22.67 14.13
N TYR A 68 18.56 -22.86 14.43
CA TYR A 68 19.34 -21.94 15.25
C TYR A 68 20.60 -21.56 14.51
N TYR A 69 20.87 -20.26 14.46
CA TYR A 69 22.03 -19.70 13.82
C TYR A 69 22.81 -18.86 14.81
N GLN A 70 24.13 -18.99 14.77
CA GLN A 70 25.01 -18.07 15.46
C GLN A 70 24.97 -16.74 14.71
N TYR A 71 24.69 -15.65 15.42
CA TYR A 71 24.60 -14.33 14.82
C TYR A 71 25.38 -13.34 15.68
N ASN A 72 26.41 -12.75 15.10
CA ASN A 72 27.19 -11.75 15.78
C ASN A 72 26.46 -10.41 15.67
N TYR A 73 25.74 -10.04 16.72
CA TYR A 73 25.32 -8.66 16.89
C TYR A 73 26.60 -7.87 17.17
N GLN A 74 27.17 -7.25 16.14
CA GLN A 74 28.22 -6.25 16.30
C GLN A 74 27.83 -5.27 17.42
N ASN A 75 28.76 -4.46 17.92
CA ASN A 75 28.50 -3.53 19.03
C ASN A 75 27.49 -2.39 18.71
N SER A 76 26.61 -2.60 17.74
CA SER A 76 25.55 -1.75 17.26
C SER A 76 24.40 -1.56 18.25
N ASN A 77 23.82 -0.37 18.16
CA ASN A 77 22.58 0.04 18.82
C ASN A 77 21.37 -0.13 17.88
N LEU A 78 21.51 -0.88 16.80
CA LEU A 78 20.51 -1.06 15.75
C LEU A 78 20.26 -2.55 15.51
N ILE A 79 18.98 -2.90 15.35
CA ILE A 79 18.54 -4.21 14.87
C ILE A 79 17.53 -3.94 13.76
N ALA A 80 17.77 -4.49 12.59
CA ALA A 80 16.86 -4.44 11.47
C ALA A 80 16.65 -5.84 10.89
N GLY A 81 15.48 -6.07 10.31
CA GLY A 81 15.17 -7.32 9.65
C GLY A 81 14.12 -7.16 8.57
N GLU A 82 14.20 -8.03 7.57
CA GLU A 82 13.23 -8.15 6.49
C GLU A 82 13.01 -9.64 6.22
N PHE A 83 11.76 -10.05 6.02
CA PHE A 83 11.44 -11.43 5.64
C PHE A 83 10.03 -11.54 5.08
N LYS A 84 9.73 -12.67 4.45
CA LYS A 84 8.39 -13.06 4.02
C LYS A 84 7.93 -14.29 4.81
N PHE A 85 6.63 -14.37 5.06
CA PHE A 85 6.05 -15.53 5.72
C PHE A 85 4.67 -15.87 5.19
N LYS A 86 4.32 -17.15 5.18
CA LYS A 86 2.98 -17.65 4.93
C LYS A 86 2.55 -18.50 6.12
N ALA A 87 1.67 -17.95 6.95
CA ALA A 87 1.25 -18.60 8.19
C ALA A 87 0.04 -19.51 7.94
N ASN A 88 0.08 -20.76 8.40
CA ASN A 88 -1.04 -21.66 8.22
C ASN A 88 -2.29 -21.14 8.95
N GLU A 89 -3.47 -21.40 8.39
CA GLU A 89 -4.74 -21.11 9.05
C GLU A 89 -4.86 -21.84 10.39
N ASP A 90 -4.41 -23.09 10.46
CA ASP A 90 -4.45 -23.94 11.66
C ASP A 90 -3.21 -23.82 12.57
N LYS A 91 -2.45 -22.73 12.44
CA LYS A 91 -1.31 -22.44 13.33
C LYS A 91 -1.76 -22.27 14.79
N PRO A 92 -0.88 -22.53 15.78
CA PRO A 92 -1.17 -22.21 17.18
C PRO A 92 -1.53 -20.74 17.37
N LYS A 93 -2.46 -20.48 18.29
CA LYS A 93 -2.92 -19.11 18.62
C LYS A 93 -1.76 -18.16 18.95
N HIS A 94 -0.73 -18.64 19.63
CA HIS A 94 0.47 -17.85 19.92
C HIS A 94 1.70 -18.56 19.36
N THR A 95 2.37 -17.88 18.43
CA THR A 95 3.56 -18.40 17.76
C THR A 95 4.64 -17.34 17.64
N ILE A 96 5.90 -17.78 17.60
CA ILE A 96 7.09 -16.96 17.40
C ILE A 96 7.84 -17.47 16.16
N MET A 97 8.12 -16.55 15.23
CA MET A 97 8.76 -16.87 13.95
C MET A 97 10.26 -16.68 13.98
N ILE A 98 10.72 -15.60 14.62
CA ILE A 98 12.15 -15.29 14.73
C ILE A 98 12.38 -14.74 16.13
N ALA A 99 13.41 -15.23 16.82
CA ALA A 99 13.75 -14.77 18.16
C ALA A 99 15.26 -14.70 18.34
N SER A 100 15.69 -13.67 19.06
CA SER A 100 17.06 -13.53 19.52
C SER A 100 17.01 -13.17 21.00
N ARG A 101 17.05 -14.21 21.83
CA ARG A 101 16.80 -14.14 23.28
C ARG A 101 17.51 -15.26 24.03
N PHE A 102 17.58 -16.44 23.41
CA PHE A 102 18.18 -17.64 24.00
C PHE A 102 19.41 -18.08 23.21
N ASN A 103 20.44 -18.51 23.92
CA ASN A 103 21.61 -19.13 23.30
C ASN A 103 21.33 -20.56 22.80
N ASN A 104 22.35 -21.23 22.27
CA ASN A 104 22.25 -22.58 21.69
C ASN A 104 21.75 -23.65 22.69
N ASN A 105 21.84 -23.39 24.00
CA ASN A 105 21.34 -24.27 25.06
C ASN A 105 19.92 -23.92 25.52
N SER A 106 19.25 -22.98 24.84
CA SER A 106 17.95 -22.43 25.23
C SER A 106 17.96 -21.73 26.60
N ILE A 107 19.05 -21.03 26.91
CA ILE A 107 19.23 -20.24 28.14
C ILE A 107 19.29 -18.75 27.80
N GLU A 108 18.63 -17.92 28.61
CA GLU A 108 18.76 -16.46 28.51
C GLU A 108 20.10 -16.02 29.07
N GLU A 109 20.96 -15.51 28.20
CA GLU A 109 22.18 -14.81 28.64
C GLU A 109 21.81 -13.40 29.07
N ASN A 110 22.33 -12.96 30.22
CA ASN A 110 22.10 -11.61 30.74
C ASN A 110 20.61 -11.24 30.90
N GLY A 111 19.80 -12.20 31.35
CA GLY A 111 18.40 -11.98 31.72
C GLY A 111 18.23 -11.10 32.97
N PRO A 112 16.99 -10.74 33.32
CA PRO A 112 15.74 -11.09 32.64
C PRO A 112 15.49 -10.19 31.42
N PHE A 113 14.62 -10.62 30.49
CA PHE A 113 14.14 -9.84 29.33
C PHE A 113 15.22 -9.30 28.37
N PRO A 114 16.15 -10.15 27.87
CA PRO A 114 17.09 -9.73 26.85
C PRO A 114 16.48 -9.83 25.44
N GLY A 115 16.99 -9.01 24.52
CA GLY A 115 16.81 -9.23 23.09
C GLY A 115 15.40 -8.96 22.56
N TRP A 116 14.98 -9.75 21.57
CA TRP A 116 13.77 -9.50 20.79
C TRP A 116 13.17 -10.77 20.19
N PHE A 117 11.90 -10.68 19.77
CA PHE A 117 11.22 -11.74 19.03
C PHE A 117 10.09 -11.19 18.16
N VAL A 118 9.76 -11.89 17.08
CA VAL A 118 8.63 -11.57 16.19
C VAL A 118 7.57 -12.64 16.35
N GLN A 119 6.33 -12.22 16.60
CA GLN A 119 5.24 -13.10 17.00
C GLN A 119 3.93 -12.82 16.28
N ILE A 120 3.08 -13.85 16.24
CA ILE A 120 1.67 -13.75 15.92
C ILE A 120 0.87 -14.22 17.13
N VAL A 121 -0.13 -13.44 17.52
CA VAL A 121 -1.16 -13.83 18.50
C VAL A 121 -2.52 -13.65 17.85
N ASP A 122 -3.23 -14.76 17.63
CA ASP A 122 -4.40 -14.84 16.74
C ASP A 122 -4.06 -14.31 15.32
N THR A 123 -4.51 -13.11 14.97
CA THR A 123 -4.20 -12.40 13.72
C THR A 123 -3.34 -11.16 13.94
N SER A 124 -2.98 -10.86 15.20
CA SER A 124 -2.16 -9.71 15.58
C SER A 124 -0.68 -10.01 15.39
N PHE A 125 0.01 -9.14 14.67
CA PHE A 125 1.44 -9.25 14.40
C PHE A 125 2.22 -8.22 15.23
N SER A 126 3.34 -8.62 15.83
CA SER A 126 4.15 -7.71 16.64
C SER A 126 5.60 -8.15 16.79
N ILE A 127 6.47 -7.19 17.05
CA ILE A 127 7.83 -7.42 17.56
C ILE A 127 7.88 -7.08 19.05
N GLY A 128 8.33 -8.03 19.87
CA GLY A 128 8.61 -7.86 21.28
C GLY A 128 10.09 -7.50 21.50
N ILE A 129 10.33 -6.53 22.37
CA ILE A 129 11.66 -5.94 22.60
C ILE A 129 11.88 -5.86 24.11
N GLY A 130 12.94 -6.50 24.58
CA GLY A 130 13.30 -6.57 25.99
C GLY A 130 14.38 -5.55 26.32
N ASN A 131 14.18 -4.77 27.37
CA ASN A 131 15.17 -3.78 27.84
C ASN A 131 15.93 -4.25 29.09
N GLY A 132 15.72 -5.49 29.53
CA GLY A 132 16.29 -6.00 30.76
C GLY A 132 15.44 -5.87 32.02
N LYS A 133 14.29 -5.19 31.92
CA LYS A 133 13.32 -4.97 33.01
C LYS A 133 11.90 -5.33 32.57
N THR A 134 11.53 -4.98 31.34
CA THR A 134 10.20 -5.20 30.78
C THR A 134 10.27 -5.56 29.30
N TRP A 135 9.16 -6.11 28.80
CA TRP A 135 8.89 -6.20 27.36
C TRP A 135 8.10 -4.99 26.90
N LYS A 136 8.54 -4.37 25.82
CA LYS A 136 7.75 -3.44 25.02
C LYS A 136 7.42 -4.10 23.68
N LYS A 137 6.29 -3.78 23.08
CA LYS A 137 5.87 -4.31 21.78
C LYS A 137 5.65 -3.18 20.79
N ILE A 138 6.02 -3.42 19.54
CA ILE A 138 5.52 -2.69 18.38
C ILE A 138 4.49 -3.61 17.73
N VAL A 139 3.22 -3.19 17.73
CA VAL A 139 2.10 -4.00 17.25
C VAL A 139 1.62 -3.41 15.94
N SER A 140 1.49 -4.24 14.91
CA SER A 140 0.94 -3.78 13.65
C SER A 140 -0.57 -3.53 13.78
N LYS A 141 -1.05 -2.44 13.18
CA LYS A 141 -2.49 -2.18 13.02
C LYS A 141 -3.10 -3.09 11.97
N SER A 142 -2.32 -3.44 10.94
CA SER A 142 -2.70 -4.44 9.95
C SER A 142 -2.75 -5.84 10.56
N LYS A 143 -3.54 -6.72 9.95
CA LYS A 143 -3.69 -8.11 10.37
C LYS A 143 -2.92 -9.04 9.45
N VAL A 144 -2.47 -10.15 10.02
CA VAL A 144 -1.90 -11.25 9.25
C VAL A 144 -3.00 -11.89 8.40
N ILE A 145 -2.70 -12.11 7.12
CA ILE A 145 -3.55 -12.88 6.22
C ILE A 145 -3.04 -14.33 6.22
N SER A 146 -3.84 -15.28 6.71
CA SER A 146 -3.41 -16.68 6.80
C SER A 146 -3.45 -17.35 5.42
N ASN A 147 -2.58 -18.34 5.20
CA ASN A 147 -2.35 -19.05 3.94
C ASN A 147 -1.91 -18.16 2.76
N GLU A 148 -1.62 -16.88 3.00
CA GLU A 148 -1.10 -15.93 2.01
C GLU A 148 0.31 -15.47 2.38
N TRP A 149 1.08 -15.03 1.38
CA TRP A 149 2.38 -14.41 1.61
C TRP A 149 2.21 -13.03 2.22
N ASN A 150 2.81 -12.85 3.39
CA ASN A 150 2.94 -11.57 4.06
C ASN A 150 4.40 -11.12 3.98
N HIS A 151 4.62 -9.82 3.84
CA HIS A 151 5.94 -9.20 3.82
C HIS A 151 6.14 -8.32 5.05
N VAL A 152 7.31 -8.45 5.67
CA VAL A 152 7.67 -7.76 6.90
C VAL A 152 9.01 -7.08 6.72
N ALA A 153 9.10 -5.84 7.19
CA ALA A 153 10.36 -5.18 7.49
C ALA A 153 10.27 -4.55 8.89
N PHE A 154 11.38 -4.47 9.62
CA PHE A 154 11.41 -3.80 10.91
C PHE A 154 12.78 -3.20 11.19
N CYS A 155 12.78 -2.18 12.05
CA CYS A 155 13.98 -1.51 12.52
C CYS A 155 13.77 -1.08 13.98
N ILE A 156 14.78 -1.28 14.82
CA ILE A 156 14.80 -0.95 16.24
C ILE A 156 16.14 -0.26 16.52
N ASN A 157 16.09 1.00 16.92
CA ASN A 157 17.29 1.80 17.10
C ASN A 157 17.35 2.41 18.52
N ASN A 158 18.34 1.98 19.29
CA ASN A 158 18.59 2.43 20.65
C ASN A 158 19.24 3.82 20.72
N ASN A 159 19.83 4.33 19.63
CA ASN A 159 20.33 5.71 19.59
C ASN A 159 19.17 6.69 19.46
N THR A 160 18.27 6.45 18.50
CA THR A 160 17.12 7.32 18.24
C THR A 160 15.93 7.04 19.17
N LYS A 161 15.96 5.91 19.90
CA LYS A 161 14.85 5.41 20.73
C LYS A 161 13.58 5.14 19.95
N LYS A 162 13.70 4.85 18.64
CA LYS A 162 12.57 4.60 17.74
C LYS A 162 12.60 3.18 17.22
N GLY A 163 11.41 2.60 17.08
CA GLY A 163 11.21 1.36 16.34
C GLY A 163 10.11 1.51 15.31
N SER A 164 10.26 0.79 14.21
CA SER A 164 9.32 0.74 13.09
C SER A 164 9.06 -0.71 12.71
N LEU A 165 7.81 -1.03 12.40
CA LEU A 165 7.35 -2.33 11.96
C LEU A 165 6.46 -2.16 10.74
N TYR A 166 6.85 -2.79 9.64
CA TYR A 166 6.11 -2.83 8.40
C TYR A 166 5.47 -4.21 8.25
N LEU A 167 4.18 -4.23 7.88
CA LEU A 167 3.47 -5.44 7.46
C LEU A 167 2.67 -5.13 6.21
N ASN A 168 2.99 -5.81 5.11
CA ASN A 168 2.33 -5.66 3.80
C ASN A 168 2.26 -4.19 3.36
N GLY A 169 3.36 -3.45 3.49
CA GLY A 169 3.47 -2.03 3.15
C GLY A 169 2.94 -1.04 4.19
N HIS A 170 2.22 -1.49 5.22
CA HIS A 170 1.75 -0.61 6.30
C HIS A 170 2.81 -0.48 7.40
N CYS A 171 3.22 0.75 7.72
CA CYS A 171 4.21 1.05 8.76
C CYS A 171 3.58 1.51 10.06
N ASP A 172 3.97 0.88 11.16
CA ASP A 172 3.68 1.30 12.52
C ASP A 172 4.97 1.65 13.26
N THR A 173 4.99 2.82 13.89
CA THR A 173 6.15 3.34 14.62
C THR A 173 5.87 3.51 16.11
N VAL A 174 6.90 3.33 16.93
CA VAL A 174 6.84 3.52 18.37
C VAL A 174 8.11 4.21 18.84
N ASP A 175 7.94 5.29 19.59
CA ASP A 175 9.03 6.02 20.24
C ASP A 175 9.32 5.47 21.65
N ASN A 176 10.37 6.02 22.27
CA ASN A 176 10.80 5.67 23.63
C ASN A 176 11.04 4.16 23.80
N ILE A 177 11.62 3.52 22.78
CA ILE A 177 12.07 2.14 22.88
C ILE A 177 13.53 2.10 23.35
N THR A 178 13.82 1.12 24.19
CA THR A 178 15.18 0.73 24.54
C THR A 178 15.25 -0.78 24.47
N PHE A 179 16.40 -1.32 24.08
CA PHE A 179 16.62 -2.75 24.09
C PHE A 179 17.94 -3.09 24.76
N ARG A 180 17.94 -4.23 25.46
CA ARG A 180 19.16 -4.90 25.89
C ARG A 180 19.61 -5.76 24.72
N LYS A 181 20.91 -5.68 24.41
CA LYS A 181 21.50 -6.47 23.33
C LYS A 181 21.10 -7.94 23.48
N PRO A 182 20.64 -8.57 22.40
CA PRO A 182 20.30 -9.98 22.42
C PRO A 182 21.54 -10.87 22.64
N CYS A 183 21.33 -12.15 22.89
CA CYS A 183 22.40 -13.15 22.78
C CYS A 183 22.90 -13.25 21.33
N ASN A 184 24.09 -13.81 21.12
CA ASN A 184 24.65 -14.02 19.78
C ASN A 184 24.02 -15.21 19.03
N GLY A 185 22.70 -15.40 19.18
CA GLY A 185 21.95 -16.54 18.66
C GLY A 185 20.59 -16.14 18.18
N VAL A 186 20.22 -16.56 16.97
CA VAL A 186 18.90 -16.37 16.37
C VAL A 186 18.24 -17.71 16.17
N THR A 187 17.04 -17.88 16.73
CA THR A 187 16.16 -19.01 16.43
C THR A 187 15.14 -18.59 15.37
N ILE A 188 14.90 -19.45 14.39
CA ILE A 188 13.88 -19.28 13.37
C ILE A 188 12.88 -20.45 13.46
N GLY A 189 11.59 -20.15 13.38
CA GLY A 189 10.49 -21.11 13.50
C GLY A 189 10.00 -21.37 14.94
N ALA A 190 10.65 -20.80 15.95
CA ALA A 190 10.23 -20.87 17.35
C ALA A 190 10.92 -19.80 18.20
N LEU A 191 10.53 -19.74 19.49
CA LEU A 191 11.18 -18.88 20.49
C LEU A 191 12.61 -19.36 20.84
N ASN A 192 12.84 -20.67 20.83
CA ASN A 192 14.11 -21.30 21.17
C ASN A 192 14.22 -22.70 20.53
N LYS A 193 15.40 -23.34 20.64
CA LYS A 193 15.66 -24.67 20.03
C LYS A 193 14.78 -25.80 20.56
N LYS A 194 14.17 -25.65 21.73
CA LYS A 194 13.21 -26.62 22.28
C LYS A 194 11.83 -26.53 21.60
N GLY A 195 11.60 -25.55 20.75
CA GLY A 195 10.34 -25.39 20.01
C GLY A 195 9.21 -24.74 20.79
N ALA A 196 9.54 -23.95 21.82
CA ALA A 196 8.51 -23.15 22.51
C ALA A 196 7.87 -22.15 21.52
N PHE A 197 6.53 -22.06 21.54
CA PHE A 197 5.75 -21.20 20.64
C PHE A 197 6.05 -21.43 19.15
N LYS A 198 6.15 -22.70 18.75
CA LYS A 198 6.51 -23.10 17.39
C LYS A 198 5.59 -22.48 16.34
N PHE A 199 6.19 -21.98 15.27
CA PHE A 199 5.52 -21.52 14.07
C PHE A 199 5.13 -22.66 13.14
N LYS A 200 3.93 -22.52 12.59
CA LYS A 200 3.38 -23.41 11.57
C LYS A 200 3.10 -22.61 10.31
N GLY A 201 3.85 -22.91 9.27
CA GLY A 201 3.90 -22.13 8.04
C GLY A 201 5.27 -22.16 7.39
N GLU A 202 5.48 -21.21 6.49
CA GLU A 202 6.68 -21.06 5.68
C GLU A 202 7.32 -19.69 5.93
N LEU A 203 8.65 -19.65 5.99
CA LEU A 203 9.46 -18.44 6.12
C LEU A 203 10.50 -18.38 4.99
N LYS A 204 10.63 -17.24 4.32
CA LYS A 204 11.54 -17.01 3.20
C LYS A 204 12.25 -15.66 3.28
N GLU A 205 13.36 -15.55 2.54
CA GLU A 205 14.08 -14.29 2.31
C GLU A 205 14.45 -13.56 3.61
N ILE A 206 14.89 -14.31 4.63
CA ILE A 206 15.16 -13.74 5.95
C ILE A 206 16.51 -13.03 5.93
N LYS A 207 16.45 -11.71 6.05
CA LYS A 207 17.60 -10.82 6.19
C LYS A 207 17.57 -10.21 7.58
N LEU A 208 18.67 -10.33 8.33
CA LEU A 208 18.85 -9.57 9.57
C LEU A 208 20.16 -8.80 9.53
N GLY A 209 20.14 -7.57 10.05
CA GLY A 209 21.31 -6.72 10.09
C GLY A 209 21.33 -5.84 11.32
N THR A 210 22.53 -5.35 11.61
CA THR A 210 22.79 -4.37 12.66
C THR A 210 23.25 -3.03 12.10
N GLU A 211 23.24 -2.89 10.78
CA GLU A 211 23.61 -1.70 10.02
C GLU A 211 22.61 -1.54 8.87
N LEU A 212 22.37 -0.28 8.50
CA LEU A 212 21.50 0.08 7.38
C LEU A 212 22.34 0.91 6.41
N GLU A 213 22.36 0.52 5.13
CA GLU A 213 22.90 1.33 4.04
C GLU A 213 21.76 2.09 3.38
N VAL A 214 22.03 3.34 3.06
CA VAL A 214 21.12 4.17 2.28
C VAL A 214 21.66 4.17 0.87
N GLU A 215 21.02 3.41 -0.01
CA GLU A 215 21.27 3.52 -1.44
C GLU A 215 20.39 4.65 -1.98
N VAL A 216 21.04 5.65 -2.57
CA VAL A 216 20.35 6.69 -3.34
C VAL A 216 20.13 6.10 -4.72
N VAL A 217 18.95 5.51 -4.94
CA VAL A 217 18.59 5.04 -6.27
C VAL A 217 18.03 6.23 -7.03
N GLU A 218 18.68 6.56 -8.15
CA GLU A 218 18.13 7.53 -9.11
C GLU A 218 17.01 6.83 -9.88
N VAL A 219 15.81 6.83 -9.29
CA VAL A 219 14.72 6.04 -9.81
C VAL A 219 14.15 6.69 -11.07
N LYS A 220 14.30 6.01 -12.22
CA LYS A 220 13.68 6.42 -13.48
C LYS A 220 12.17 6.27 -13.38
N LYS A 221 11.45 7.38 -13.60
CA LYS A 221 9.98 7.52 -13.51
C LYS A 221 9.19 6.37 -14.16
N GLU A 222 9.70 5.79 -15.24
CA GLU A 222 9.06 4.72 -16.00
C GLU A 222 9.07 3.36 -15.28
N ASP A 223 10.07 3.09 -14.44
CA ASP A 223 10.24 1.79 -13.78
C ASP A 223 9.44 1.70 -12.46
N VAL A 224 9.24 2.83 -11.77
CA VAL A 224 8.30 2.93 -10.63
C VAL A 224 6.89 2.60 -11.07
N ILE A 225 6.46 3.21 -12.17
CA ILE A 225 5.13 3.03 -12.73
C ILE A 225 4.93 1.56 -13.11
N LYS A 226 5.92 0.91 -13.74
CA LYS A 226 5.86 -0.53 -14.07
C LYS A 226 5.78 -1.44 -12.85
N ASN A 227 6.54 -1.16 -11.78
CA ASN A 227 6.56 -1.99 -10.58
C ASN A 227 5.25 -1.90 -9.76
N ILE A 228 4.67 -0.70 -9.67
CA ILE A 228 3.34 -0.49 -9.07
C ILE A 228 2.26 -1.20 -9.89
N ILE A 229 2.35 -1.13 -11.23
CA ILE A 229 1.45 -1.87 -12.12
C ILE A 229 1.59 -3.38 -11.92
N SER A 230 2.80 -3.91 -11.91
CA SER A 230 3.06 -5.36 -11.87
C SER A 230 2.58 -5.99 -10.56
N THR A 231 2.83 -5.34 -9.42
CA THR A 231 2.41 -5.84 -8.10
C THR A 231 0.90 -5.85 -7.95
N LYS A 232 0.20 -4.86 -8.52
CA LYS A 232 -1.26 -4.76 -8.45
C LYS A 232 -1.98 -5.54 -9.56
N LYS A 233 -1.30 -5.94 -10.65
CA LYS A 233 -1.88 -6.71 -11.77
C LYS A 233 -2.17 -8.18 -11.45
N MET A 234 -1.63 -8.75 -10.37
CA MET A 234 -1.77 -10.18 -10.06
C MET A 234 -3.16 -10.59 -9.54
N ASN A 235 -4.01 -9.65 -9.15
CA ASN A 235 -5.42 -9.87 -8.82
C ASN A 235 -6.15 -8.57 -9.15
N ASN A 236 -6.88 -8.45 -10.26
CA ASN A 236 -7.72 -7.28 -10.54
C ASN A 236 -9.05 -7.66 -11.19
N ASN A 237 -10.15 -7.17 -10.59
CA ASN A 237 -11.47 -7.10 -11.20
C ASN A 237 -11.90 -5.63 -11.16
N VAL A 238 -11.52 -4.89 -12.21
CA VAL A 238 -11.76 -3.44 -12.29
C VAL A 238 -13.05 -3.15 -13.03
N ASP A 239 -13.96 -2.46 -12.36
CA ASP A 239 -15.25 -2.01 -12.88
C ASP A 239 -15.32 -0.48 -12.93
N TYR A 240 -15.78 0.05 -14.05
CA TYR A 240 -16.09 1.46 -14.24
C TYR A 240 -17.61 1.68 -14.21
N LYS A 241 -18.06 2.62 -13.40
CA LYS A 241 -19.45 3.09 -13.32
C LYS A 241 -19.51 4.58 -13.62
N VAL A 242 -20.71 5.15 -13.70
CA VAL A 242 -20.89 6.60 -13.76
C VAL A 242 -21.65 7.06 -12.54
N GLN A 243 -21.07 7.98 -11.76
CA GLN A 243 -21.78 8.60 -10.64
C GLN A 243 -22.61 9.77 -11.19
N ILE A 244 -23.91 9.73 -10.89
CA ILE A 244 -24.90 10.71 -11.36
C ILE A 244 -25.33 11.68 -10.25
N LEU A 245 -25.31 11.23 -8.98
CA LEU A 245 -25.69 12.02 -7.82
C LEU A 245 -24.90 11.59 -6.58
N ALA A 246 -24.80 12.49 -5.60
CA ALA A 246 -24.39 12.17 -4.24
C ALA A 246 -25.15 13.05 -3.24
N GLY A 247 -25.51 12.48 -2.09
CA GLY A 247 -26.17 13.21 -1.01
C GLY A 247 -26.03 12.52 0.34
N HIS A 248 -26.45 13.20 1.41
CA HIS A 248 -26.43 12.64 2.77
C HIS A 248 -27.73 11.90 3.13
N ARG A 249 -28.72 11.88 2.24
CA ARG A 249 -30.02 11.22 2.42
C ARG A 249 -30.44 10.54 1.13
N ILE A 250 -31.15 9.42 1.27
CA ILE A 250 -31.76 8.74 0.13
C ILE A 250 -32.97 9.57 -0.34
N ILE A 251 -33.08 9.79 -1.64
CA ILE A 251 -34.26 10.37 -2.29
C ILE A 251 -34.99 9.28 -3.07
N SER A 252 -36.31 9.37 -3.17
CA SER A 252 -37.13 8.37 -3.84
C SER A 252 -37.00 8.42 -5.36
N ASP A 253 -37.32 7.32 -6.05
CA ASP A 253 -37.33 7.25 -7.52
C ASP A 253 -38.20 8.35 -8.15
N LYS A 254 -39.35 8.66 -7.54
CA LYS A 254 -40.23 9.75 -7.98
C LYS A 254 -39.53 11.12 -7.90
N GLN A 255 -38.70 11.34 -6.88
CA GLN A 255 -37.92 12.56 -6.77
C GLN A 255 -36.81 12.58 -7.81
N VAL A 256 -36.14 11.45 -8.07
CA VAL A 256 -35.11 11.35 -9.13
C VAL A 256 -35.71 11.65 -10.50
N ALA A 257 -36.85 11.03 -10.82
CA ALA A 257 -37.60 11.24 -12.05
C ALA A 257 -38.01 12.71 -12.24
N ASN A 258 -38.60 13.31 -11.21
CA ASN A 258 -39.12 14.68 -11.30
C ASN A 258 -38.02 15.74 -11.33
N GLN A 259 -36.93 15.56 -10.58
CA GLN A 259 -35.88 16.58 -10.44
C GLN A 259 -34.81 16.44 -11.53
N PHE A 260 -34.47 15.22 -11.93
CA PHE A 260 -33.36 14.95 -12.85
C PHE A 260 -33.83 14.46 -14.23
N ASN A 261 -35.13 14.31 -14.45
CA ASN A 261 -35.74 13.76 -15.68
C ASN A 261 -35.28 12.31 -16.00
N TYR A 262 -34.92 11.55 -14.97
CA TYR A 262 -34.33 10.23 -15.13
C TYR A 262 -35.22 9.12 -14.55
N ASN A 263 -35.64 8.19 -15.41
CA ASN A 263 -36.45 7.01 -15.04
C ASN A 263 -35.69 5.69 -15.21
N GLY A 264 -34.37 5.75 -15.44
CA GLY A 264 -33.53 4.56 -15.61
C GLY A 264 -33.13 3.92 -14.29
N GLU A 265 -32.51 2.74 -14.38
CA GLU A 265 -31.98 2.04 -13.22
C GLU A 265 -30.70 2.67 -12.68
N TYR A 266 -30.55 2.69 -11.36
CA TYR A 266 -29.34 3.13 -10.69
C TYR A 266 -29.09 2.30 -9.43
N ALA A 267 -27.83 2.20 -9.03
CA ALA A 267 -27.40 1.58 -7.79
C ALA A 267 -27.10 2.64 -6.72
N LEU A 268 -27.32 2.27 -5.46
CA LEU A 268 -26.96 3.07 -4.30
C LEU A 268 -25.70 2.51 -3.65
N GLU A 269 -24.77 3.40 -3.35
CA GLU A 269 -23.51 3.06 -2.68
C GLU A 269 -23.27 4.02 -1.52
N THR A 270 -22.72 3.52 -0.40
CA THR A 270 -22.37 4.35 0.75
C THR A 270 -20.86 4.48 0.86
N HIS A 271 -20.35 5.71 0.94
CA HIS A 271 -18.91 5.96 1.10
C HIS A 271 -18.68 7.23 1.93
N ASN A 272 -17.98 7.11 3.05
CA ASN A 272 -17.67 8.22 3.96
C ASN A 272 -18.90 9.06 4.35
N GLY A 273 -20.03 8.40 4.63
CA GLY A 273 -21.28 9.07 5.01
C GLY A 273 -22.07 9.67 3.84
N TRP A 274 -21.56 9.60 2.61
CA TRP A 274 -22.28 9.98 1.40
C TRP A 274 -22.98 8.77 0.77
N ILE A 275 -24.21 8.98 0.34
CA ILE A 275 -24.96 8.07 -0.53
C ILE A 275 -24.73 8.53 -1.97
N LYS A 276 -24.12 7.66 -2.76
CA LYS A 276 -23.77 7.87 -4.16
C LYS A 276 -24.71 7.06 -5.03
N TYR A 277 -25.15 7.67 -6.12
CA TYR A 277 -26.01 7.05 -7.11
C TYR A 277 -25.13 6.77 -8.32
N THR A 278 -25.00 5.51 -8.69
CA THR A 278 -24.18 5.07 -9.82
C THR A 278 -25.02 4.35 -10.85
N VAL A 279 -24.65 4.48 -12.11
CA VAL A 279 -25.30 3.78 -13.23
C VAL A 279 -24.28 3.02 -14.04
N GLY A 280 -24.73 1.89 -14.59
CA GLY A 280 -23.91 0.98 -15.38
C GLY A 280 -22.80 0.29 -14.60
N THR A 281 -22.19 -0.70 -15.24
CA THR A 281 -20.96 -1.36 -14.78
C THR A 281 -20.25 -1.83 -16.04
N ASN A 282 -19.04 -1.31 -16.28
CA ASN A 282 -18.31 -1.48 -17.52
C ASN A 282 -16.89 -1.95 -17.23
N SER A 283 -16.40 -2.94 -17.97
CA SER A 283 -15.00 -3.38 -17.87
C SER A 283 -14.01 -2.44 -18.58
N LYS A 284 -14.51 -1.54 -19.43
CA LYS A 284 -13.70 -0.55 -20.16
C LYS A 284 -14.04 0.87 -19.76
N TYR A 285 -13.01 1.70 -19.68
CA TYR A 285 -13.16 3.12 -19.41
C TYR A 285 -13.90 3.85 -20.52
N SER A 286 -13.65 3.51 -21.79
CA SER A 286 -14.34 4.09 -22.97
C SER A 286 -15.86 3.96 -22.85
N ASP A 287 -16.33 2.78 -22.46
CA ASP A 287 -17.75 2.45 -22.44
C ASP A 287 -18.45 3.20 -21.29
N ALA A 288 -17.78 3.34 -20.14
CA ALA A 288 -18.26 4.18 -19.05
C ALA A 288 -18.25 5.68 -19.40
N ARG A 289 -17.25 6.14 -20.16
CA ARG A 289 -17.19 7.52 -20.67
C ARG A 289 -18.31 7.80 -21.67
N ASP A 290 -18.62 6.86 -22.55
CA ASP A 290 -19.71 6.98 -23.51
C ASP A 290 -21.07 6.99 -22.78
N SER A 291 -21.25 6.09 -21.82
CA SER A 291 -22.41 6.09 -20.91
C SER A 291 -22.58 7.44 -20.19
N ARG A 292 -21.47 8.04 -19.71
CA ARG A 292 -21.47 9.38 -19.10
C ARG A 292 -21.94 10.46 -20.09
N ASN A 293 -21.53 10.36 -21.36
CA ASN A 293 -21.93 11.33 -22.38
C ASN A 293 -23.41 11.22 -22.74
N GLU A 294 -23.98 10.02 -22.76
CA GLU A 294 -25.43 9.81 -22.95
C GLU A 294 -26.26 10.44 -21.82
N LEU A 295 -25.71 10.46 -20.60
CA LEU A 295 -26.38 11.03 -19.44
C LEU A 295 -26.46 12.57 -19.44
N LYS A 296 -25.79 13.25 -20.38
CA LYS A 296 -25.90 14.70 -20.57
C LYS A 296 -27.31 15.16 -20.98
N ASN A 297 -28.15 14.24 -21.46
CA ASN A 297 -29.55 14.51 -21.79
C ASN A 297 -30.46 14.63 -20.55
N TYR A 298 -29.91 14.39 -19.35
CA TYR A 298 -30.61 14.50 -18.06
C TYR A 298 -30.07 15.67 -17.25
N ASN A 299 -30.84 16.12 -16.26
CA ASN A 299 -30.51 17.32 -15.47
C ASN A 299 -29.52 17.02 -14.32
N PHE A 300 -28.65 16.02 -14.47
CA PHE A 300 -27.70 15.64 -13.43
C PHE A 300 -26.57 16.68 -13.28
N PRO A 301 -26.12 16.97 -12.06
CA PRO A 301 -25.05 17.93 -11.79
C PRO A 301 -23.68 17.32 -12.12
N GLY A 302 -23.33 17.32 -13.41
CA GLY A 302 -22.01 16.90 -13.90
C GLY A 302 -21.67 15.43 -13.62
N PRO A 303 -22.29 14.46 -14.31
CA PRO A 303 -21.93 13.05 -14.19
C PRO A 303 -20.45 12.81 -14.52
N PHE A 304 -19.81 11.92 -13.77
CA PHE A 304 -18.41 11.56 -14.00
C PHE A 304 -18.14 10.06 -13.81
N VAL A 305 -17.09 9.57 -14.49
CA VAL A 305 -16.70 8.17 -14.44
C VAL A 305 -16.03 7.86 -13.12
N THR A 306 -16.35 6.69 -12.59
CA THR A 306 -16.01 6.22 -11.28
C THR A 306 -15.42 4.81 -11.44
N ALA A 307 -14.28 4.49 -10.80
CA ALA A 307 -13.64 3.18 -10.91
C ALA A 307 -13.59 2.42 -9.57
N TYR A 308 -13.60 1.09 -9.66
CA TYR A 308 -13.59 0.17 -8.53
C TYR A 308 -12.67 -1.01 -8.82
N ASN A 309 -11.98 -1.54 -7.82
CA ASN A 309 -11.23 -2.79 -7.90
C ASN A 309 -11.75 -3.74 -6.81
N TYR A 310 -12.28 -4.90 -7.19
CA TYR A 310 -12.99 -5.81 -6.26
C TYR A 310 -14.08 -5.12 -5.44
N GLY A 311 -14.80 -4.18 -6.05
CA GLY A 311 -15.85 -3.41 -5.38
C GLY A 311 -15.35 -2.28 -4.48
N GLU A 312 -14.05 -2.16 -4.23
CA GLU A 312 -13.48 -1.01 -3.50
C GLU A 312 -13.17 0.16 -4.42
N ARG A 313 -13.45 1.37 -3.94
CA ARG A 313 -13.29 2.61 -4.69
C ARG A 313 -11.81 2.94 -4.95
N ILE A 314 -11.43 3.13 -6.22
CA ILE A 314 -10.09 3.63 -6.62
C ILE A 314 -10.18 4.86 -7.53
N SER A 315 -9.05 5.52 -7.79
CA SER A 315 -9.02 6.63 -8.76
C SER A 315 -9.12 6.10 -10.20
N VAL A 316 -9.64 6.92 -11.13
CA VAL A 316 -9.75 6.52 -12.54
C VAL A 316 -8.37 6.37 -13.18
N GLN A 317 -7.42 7.24 -12.83
CA GLN A 317 -6.04 7.14 -13.32
C GLN A 317 -5.40 5.82 -12.88
N GLU A 318 -5.55 5.47 -11.60
CA GLU A 318 -5.11 4.19 -11.07
C GLU A 318 -5.78 3.02 -11.78
N ALA A 319 -7.09 3.07 -12.02
CA ALA A 319 -7.80 2.02 -12.75
C ALA A 319 -7.29 1.84 -14.20
N LEU A 320 -7.03 2.93 -14.91
CA LEU A 320 -6.47 2.91 -16.28
C LEU A 320 -5.07 2.29 -16.31
N ILE A 321 -4.25 2.62 -15.32
CA ILE A 321 -2.92 2.04 -15.10
C ILE A 321 -3.03 0.52 -14.86
N LEU A 322 -3.95 0.08 -14.01
CA LEU A 322 -4.16 -1.34 -13.69
C LEU A 322 -4.69 -2.17 -14.84
N THR A 323 -5.57 -1.58 -15.64
CA THR A 323 -6.19 -2.24 -16.78
C THR A 323 -5.39 -2.07 -18.07
N SER A 324 -4.31 -1.28 -18.05
CA SER A 324 -3.55 -0.88 -19.24
C SER A 324 -4.45 -0.26 -20.32
N GLN A 325 -5.45 0.52 -19.91
CA GLN A 325 -6.37 1.24 -20.78
C GLN A 325 -5.96 2.71 -20.89
N ASN A 326 -6.30 3.34 -22.02
CA ASN A 326 -5.99 4.75 -22.25
C ASN A 326 -7.12 5.65 -21.76
N TRP A 327 -6.75 6.83 -21.26
CA TRP A 327 -7.72 7.90 -21.05
C TRP A 327 -8.25 8.37 -22.41
N VAL A 328 -9.57 8.47 -22.51
CA VAL A 328 -10.28 9.01 -23.67
C VAL A 328 -11.17 10.16 -23.17
N PRO A 329 -10.95 11.42 -23.59
CA PRO A 329 -11.66 12.58 -23.05
C PRO A 329 -13.18 12.51 -23.23
#